data_AF-A0A0W8I5Y4-F1
#
_entry.id   AF-A0A0W8I5Y4-F1
#
_cell.length_a   1.000
_cell.length_b   1.000
_cell.length_c   1.000
_cell.angle_alpha   90.00
_cell.angle_beta   90.00
_cell.angle_gamma   90.00
#
_symmetry.space_group_name_H-M   'P 1'
#
loop_
_entity.id
_entity.type
_entity.pdbx_description
1 polymer ?
#
loop_
_entity_poly.entity_id
_entity_poly.type
_entity_poly.pdbx_seq_one_letter_code
_entity_poly.pdbx_strand_id
1 'polypeptide(L)' 'MAGPRFLTLTDVADTLNVSLSQVKALVRSGDLPGVKLGGRGVWRVEAAELEAYIQRMYTRTRESLHLGDGP' A
#
# COMPACT_ATOMS: atom_id res chain seq x y z
N MET A 1 8.34 -2.99 -19.52
CA MET A 1 9.45 -3.36 -18.62
C MET A 1 8.83 -3.81 -17.31
N ALA A 2 9.14 -5.02 -16.81
CA ALA A 2 8.68 -5.45 -15.50
C ALA A 2 9.45 -4.65 -14.44
N GLY A 3 8.76 -3.81 -13.67
CA GLY A 3 9.35 -3.08 -12.55
C GLY A 3 9.85 -4.02 -11.45
N PRO A 4 10.58 -3.50 -10.44
CA PRO A 4 11.03 -4.31 -9.31
C PRO A 4 9.83 -4.96 -8.61
N ARG A 5 9.91 -6.27 -8.40
CA ARG A 5 8.84 -7.06 -7.75
C ARG A 5 8.62 -6.66 -6.30
N PHE A 6 9.67 -6.21 -5.61
CA PHE A 6 9.63 -5.75 -4.23
C PHE A 6 10.01 -4.28 -4.13
N LEU A 7 9.08 -3.46 -3.67
CA LEU A 7 9.21 -2.03 -3.46
C LEU A 7 9.73 -1.74 -2.05
N THR A 8 10.54 -0.70 -1.90
CA THR A 8 10.83 -0.15 -0.58
C THR A 8 9.60 0.58 -0.04
N LEU A 9 9.54 0.78 1.28
CA LEU A 9 8.50 1.64 1.86
C LEU A 9 8.56 3.08 1.34
N THR A 10 9.74 3.55 0.91
CA THR A 10 9.92 4.86 0.29
C THR A 10 9.28 4.90 -1.10
N ASP A 11 9.57 3.91 -1.96
CA ASP A 11 8.96 3.82 -3.29
C ASP A 11 7.43 3.76 -3.22
N VAL A 12 6.90 3.04 -2.22
CA VAL A 12 5.45 2.97 -1.95
C VAL A 12 4.90 4.33 -1.53
N ALA A 13 5.62 5.05 -0.67
CA ALA A 13 5.22 6.38 -0.20
C ALA A 13 5.16 7.37 -1.37
N ASP A 14 6.16 7.35 -2.24
CA ASP A 14 6.20 8.16 -3.45
C ASP A 14 5.07 7.80 -4.41
N THR A 15 4.82 6.50 -4.62
CA THR A 15 3.75 6.01 -5.52
C THR A 15 2.36 6.43 -5.05
N LEU A 16 2.09 6.33 -3.75
CA LEU A 16 0.81 6.72 -3.16
C LEU A 16 0.72 8.23 -2.87
N ASN A 17 1.83 8.96 -3.07
CA ASN A 17 1.96 10.38 -2.72
C ASN A 17 1.59 10.66 -1.25
N VAL A 18 2.11 9.86 -0.33
CA VAL A 18 1.90 9.96 1.13
C VAL A 18 3.21 9.94 1.89
N SER A 19 3.16 10.22 3.20
CA SER A 19 4.36 10.16 4.03
C SER A 19 4.84 8.71 4.28
N LEU A 20 6.15 8.52 4.41
CA LEU A 20 6.75 7.23 4.80
C LEU A 20 6.20 6.71 6.14
N SER A 21 5.88 7.61 7.07
CA SER A 21 5.28 7.27 8.36
C SER A 21 3.90 6.63 8.19
N GLN A 22 3.10 7.13 7.26
CA GLN A 22 1.80 6.57 6.92
C GLN A 22 1.95 5.17 6.29
N VAL A 23 2.87 4.98 5.35
CA VAL A 23 3.14 3.65 4.78
C VAL A 23 3.59 2.65 5.86
N LYS A 24 4.48 3.07 6.78
CA LYS A 24 4.90 2.23 7.92
C LYS A 24 3.71 1.84 8.81
N ALA A 25 2.74 2.74 9.00
CA ALA A 25 1.55 2.44 9.77
C ALA A 25 0.68 1.40 9.06
N LEU A 26 0.45 1.53 7.74
CA LEU A 26 -0.31 0.57 6.92
C LEU A 26 0.31 -0.83 6.94
N VAL A 27 1.64 -0.92 6.86
CA VAL A 27 2.33 -2.21 6.93
C VAL A 27 2.26 -2.82 8.33
N ARG A 28 2.30 -1.98 9.37
CA ARG A 28 2.17 -2.44 10.76
C ARG A 28 0.75 -2.85 11.12
N SER A 29 -0.27 -2.17 10.59
CA SER A 29 -1.68 -2.55 10.78
C SER A 29 -2.05 -3.80 9.99
N GLY A 30 -1.29 -4.11 8.93
CA GLY A 30 -1.57 -5.22 8.02
C GLY A 30 -2.49 -4.83 6.85
N ASP A 31 -2.92 -3.56 6.76
CA ASP A 31 -3.73 -3.06 5.64
C ASP A 31 -2.97 -3.13 4.30
N LEU A 32 -1.65 -2.91 4.37
CA LEU A 32 -0.73 -3.08 3.25
C LEU A 32 0.23 -4.23 3.55
N PRO A 33 0.07 -5.40 2.91
CA PRO A 33 0.94 -6.55 3.13
C PRO A 33 2.39 -6.25 2.78
N GLY A 34 3.25 -6.34 3.80
CA GLY A 34 4.69 -6.20 3.66
C GLY A 34 5.41 -7.44 4.18
N VAL A 35 6.57 -7.73 3.60
CA VAL A 35 7.47 -8.80 4.04
C VAL A 35 8.74 -8.20 4.63
N LYS A 36 9.20 -8.76 5.74
CA LYS A 36 10.46 -8.39 6.38
C LYS A 36 11.58 -9.22 5.77
N LEU A 37 12.37 -8.62 4.86
CA LEU A 37 13.46 -9.30 4.18
C LEU A 37 14.80 -9.02 4.87
N GLY A 38 15.47 -10.10 5.29
CA GLY A 38 16.81 -10.08 5.88
C GLY A 38 16.86 -9.71 7.38
N GLY A 39 18.01 -9.99 8.00
CA GLY A 39 18.23 -9.85 9.45
C GLY A 39 18.23 -8.41 10.00
N ARG A 40 18.19 -7.39 9.14
CA ARG A 40 18.16 -5.96 9.55
C ARG A 40 16.75 -5.37 9.63
N GLY A 41 15.72 -6.16 9.39
CA GLY A 41 14.33 -5.73 9.53
C GLY A 41 13.87 -4.69 8.53
N VAL A 42 14.33 -4.83 7.30
CA VAL A 42 13.86 -4.03 6.17
C VAL A 42 12.53 -4.59 5.70
N TRP A 43 11.50 -3.74 5.67
CA TRP A 43 10.22 -4.07 5.07
C TRP A 43 10.24 -3.82 3.57
N ARG A 44 9.66 -4.75 2.81
CA ARG A 44 9.36 -4.59 1.40
C ARG A 44 7.90 -4.90 1.15
N VAL A 45 7.32 -4.23 0.17
CA VAL A 45 5.96 -4.48 -0.28
C VAL A 45 6.07 -5.06 -1.68
N GLU A 46 5.35 -6.15 -1.96
CA GLU A 46 5.28 -6.65 -3.33
C GLU A 46 4.48 -5.68 -4.20
N ALA A 47 4.94 -5.40 -5.42
CA ALA A 47 4.26 -4.46 -6.32
C ALA A 47 2.79 -4.87 -6.58
N ALA A 48 2.53 -6.18 -6.66
CA ALA A 48 1.18 -6.71 -6.79
C ALA A 48 0.29 -6.44 -5.56
N GLU A 49 0.87 -6.45 -4.35
CA GLU A 49 0.13 -6.15 -3.12
C GLU A 49 -0.18 -4.66 -2.99
N LEU A 50 0.72 -3.79 -3.45
CA LEU A 50 0.45 -2.36 -3.57
C LEU A 50 -0.70 -2.10 -4.54
N GLU A 51 -0.66 -2.72 -5.73
CA GLU A 51 -1.73 -2.60 -6.71
C GLU A 51 -3.06 -3.11 -6.13
N ALA A 52 -3.06 -4.29 -5.50
CA ALA A 52 -4.24 -4.84 -4.85
C ALA A 52 -4.80 -3.91 -3.74
N TYR A 53 -3.92 -3.27 -2.96
CA TYR A 53 -4.34 -2.27 -1.97
C TYR A 53 -5.05 -1.08 -2.62
N ILE A 54 -4.50 -0.55 -3.71
CA ILE A 54 -5.12 0.54 -4.48
C ILE A 54 -6.51 0.12 -4.99
N GLN A 55 -6.63 -1.09 -5.54
CA GLN A 55 -7.92 -1.61 -6.00
C GLN A 55 -8.95 -1.77 -4.86
N ARG A 56 -8.51 -2.18 -3.67
CA ARG A 56 -9.36 -2.23 -2.46
C ARG A 56 -9.84 -0.83 -2.05
N MET A 57 -8.96 0.17 -2.11
CA MET A 57 -9.31 1.57 -1.80
C MET A 57 -10.38 2.10 -2.76
N TYR A 58 -10.22 1.89 -4.07
CA TYR A 58 -11.24 2.26 -5.05
C TYR A 58 -12.56 1.54 -4.84
N THR A 59 -12.53 0.25 -4.50
CA THR A 59 -13.73 -0.53 -4.22
C THR A 59 -14.48 0.04 -3.02
N ARG A 60 -13.78 0.32 -1.90
CA ARG A 60 -14.36 0.95 -0.72
C ARG A 60 -14.97 2.32 -1.03
N THR A 61 -14.24 3.17 -1.75
CA THR A 61 -14.76 4.48 -2.16
C THR A 61 -16.01 4.35 -3.02
N ARG A 62 -16.03 3.41 -3.97
CA ARG A 62 -17.21 3.17 -4.82
C ARG A 62 -18.41 2.65 -4.00
N GLU A 63 -18.18 1.78 -3.04
CA GLU A 63 -19.23 1.30 -2.12
C GLU A 63 -19.80 2.44 -1.27
N SER A 64 -18.95 3.33 -0.73
CA SER A 64 -19.39 4.52 -0.01
C SER A 64 -20.23 5.46 -0.88
N LEU A 65 -19.81 5.70 -2.12
CA LEU A 65 -20.54 6.55 -3.07
C LEU A 65 -21.89 5.97 -3.49
N HIS A 66 -21.98 4.64 -3.68
CA HIS A 66 -23.25 3.96 -3.98
C HIS A 66 -24.24 3.96 -2.80
N LEU A 67 -23.76 4.12 -1.56
CA LEU A 67 -24.62 4.21 -0.38
C LEU A 67 -25.23 5.61 -0.15
N GLY A 68 -24.96 6.58 -1.03
CA GLY A 68 -25.60 7.90 -0.97
C GLY A 68 -24.98 8.88 0.03
N ASP A 69 -23.79 8.57 0.57
CA ASP A 69 -23.02 9.49 1.43
C ASP A 69 -21.80 9.99 0.62
N GLY A 70 -22.09 10.83 -0.38
CA GLY A 70 -21.06 11.62 -1.05
C GLY A 70 -20.76 12.88 -0.21
N PRO A 71 -19.52 13.38 -0.20
CA PRO A 71 -19.17 14.63 0.49
C PRO A 71 -19.94 15.84 -0.05
#